data_AF-T0R4B8-F1
#
_entry.id   AF-T0R4B8-F1
#
_cell.length_a   1.000
_cell.length_b   1.000
_cell.length_c   1.000
_cell.angle_alpha   90.00
_cell.angle_beta   90.00
_cell.angle_gamma   90.00
#
_symmetry.space_group_name_H-M   'P 1'
#
loop_
_entity.id
_entity.type
_entity.pdbx_description
1 polymer ?
#
loop_
_entity_poly.entity_id
_entity_poly.type
_entity_poly.pdbx_seq_one_letter_code
_entity_poly.pdbx_strand_id
1 'polypeptide(L)'
;MIEKSLKEQTPIAVSLSREEESSDGRPIPSQICSIGMPIVLDRLEDGSLKVLLRGIGKARLIESKCNIPYQVYSAEIEFVNDAQTLLFDQIKFKYFKSLLYNWLEEAIKDPGEKEQFILSLNGPDTIIDYVCTFLIKDIATKQLLLEMKDKNEVLNLLSLIFEKENPFHENQLVTDAIRDFNSMNNFDNDRVAN
;
A
#
# COMPACT_ATOMS: atom_id res chain seq x y z
N MET A 1 2.82 13.91 -15.75
CA MET A 1 3.61 13.16 -14.74
C MET A 1 3.95 11.75 -15.22
N ILE A 2 2.96 10.88 -15.45
CA ILE A 2 3.17 9.47 -15.85
C ILE A 2 4.06 9.33 -17.09
N GLU A 3 3.76 10.06 -18.17
CA GLU A 3 4.56 9.96 -19.39
C GLU A 3 6.03 10.40 -19.21
N LYS A 4 6.27 11.40 -18.34
CA LYS A 4 7.62 11.83 -17.96
C LYS A 4 8.35 10.71 -17.21
N SER A 5 7.68 10.11 -16.21
CA SER A 5 8.21 8.97 -15.46
C SER A 5 8.58 7.80 -16.37
N LEU A 6 7.73 7.45 -17.33
CA LEU A 6 8.00 6.38 -18.31
C LEU A 6 9.19 6.71 -19.21
N LYS A 7 9.28 7.94 -19.71
CA LYS A 7 10.37 8.38 -20.59
C LYS A 7 11.71 8.40 -19.86
N GLU A 8 11.72 8.86 -18.61
CA GLU A 8 12.93 9.03 -17.80
C GLU A 8 13.28 7.79 -16.99
N GLN A 9 12.42 6.76 -16.99
CA GLN A 9 12.55 5.57 -16.15
C GLN A 9 12.65 5.91 -14.66
N THR A 10 11.89 6.93 -14.25
CA THR A 10 11.88 7.44 -12.88
C THR A 10 10.64 6.92 -12.15
N PRO A 11 10.76 6.26 -10.99
CA PRO A 11 9.60 5.85 -10.20
C PRO A 11 8.72 7.03 -9.78
N ILE A 12 7.45 6.75 -9.48
CA ILE A 12 6.54 7.71 -8.86
C ILE A 12 6.12 7.23 -7.47
N ALA A 13 5.77 8.17 -6.61
CA ALA A 13 5.18 7.88 -5.31
C ALA A 13 3.66 8.04 -5.36
N VAL A 14 2.95 7.19 -4.62
CA VAL A 14 1.51 7.29 -4.37
C VAL A 14 1.31 7.37 -2.87
N SER A 15 0.72 8.47 -2.43
CA SER A 15 0.36 8.70 -1.03
C SER A 15 -1.15 8.82 -0.89
N LEU A 16 -1.67 8.35 0.23
CA LEU A 16 -3.05 8.60 0.63
C LEU A 16 -3.22 10.09 0.95
N SER A 17 -4.30 10.70 0.48
CA SER A 17 -4.67 12.04 0.93
C SER A 17 -5.25 11.97 2.33
N ARG A 18 -4.80 12.86 3.22
CA ARG A 18 -5.48 13.16 4.46
C ARG A 18 -6.80 13.87 4.18
N GLU A 19 -7.72 13.80 5.13
CA GLU A 19 -9.02 14.48 5.06
C GLU A 19 -8.89 16.00 5.18
N GLU A 20 -7.77 16.47 5.75
CA GLU A 20 -7.44 17.89 5.84
C GLU A 20 -7.06 18.47 4.47
N GLU A 21 -7.64 19.62 4.15
CA GLU A 21 -7.22 20.42 3.01
C GLU A 21 -6.14 21.42 3.43
N SER A 22 -5.11 21.55 2.60
CA SER A 22 -4.16 22.66 2.76
C SER A 22 -4.85 24.00 2.47
N SER A 23 -4.24 25.09 2.91
CA SER A 23 -4.73 26.45 2.65
C SER A 23 -4.86 26.80 1.16
N ASP A 24 -4.19 26.06 0.27
CA ASP A 24 -4.30 26.18 -1.18
C ASP A 24 -5.28 25.16 -1.83
N GLY A 25 -6.11 24.48 -1.02
CA GLY A 25 -7.15 23.55 -1.46
C GLY A 25 -6.60 22.25 -2.05
N ARG A 26 -5.35 21.90 -1.73
CA ARG A 26 -4.70 20.69 -2.22
C ARG A 26 -4.75 19.57 -1.19
N PRO A 27 -4.74 18.31 -1.66
CA PRO A 27 -4.65 17.18 -0.75
C PRO A 27 -3.31 17.20 -0.01
N ILE A 28 -3.36 17.04 1.31
CA ILE A 28 -2.19 16.84 2.16
C ILE A 28 -1.86 15.34 2.14
N PRO A 29 -0.68 14.91 1.67
CA PRO A 29 -0.36 13.49 1.61
C PRO A 29 0.00 12.92 2.99
N SER A 30 -0.28 11.65 3.21
CA SER A 30 0.33 10.86 4.28
C SER A 30 1.86 10.87 4.16
N GLN A 31 2.54 10.86 5.30
CA GLN A 31 3.98 10.99 5.35
C GLN A 31 4.70 9.77 4.77
N ILE A 32 4.17 8.56 4.98
CA ILE A 32 4.66 7.35 4.33
C ILE A 32 3.83 7.04 3.09
N CYS A 33 4.51 6.78 1.99
CA CYS A 33 3.92 6.51 0.69
C CYS A 33 4.58 5.32 0.02
N SER A 34 3.88 4.69 -0.91
CA SER A 34 4.43 3.62 -1.75
C SER A 34 5.12 4.22 -2.97
N ILE A 35 6.24 3.63 -3.38
CA ILE A 35 6.99 3.99 -4.59
C ILE A 35 6.81 2.87 -5.61
N GLY A 36 6.55 3.21 -6.86
CA GLY A 36 6.38 2.23 -7.92
C GLY A 36 6.79 2.72 -9.30
N MET A 37 7.09 1.76 -10.18
CA MET A 37 7.29 2.04 -11.59
C MET A 37 5.95 1.91 -12.33
N PRO A 38 5.47 2.96 -13.02
CA PRO A 38 4.24 2.87 -13.80
C PRO A 38 4.45 2.00 -15.04
N ILE A 39 3.44 1.22 -15.37
CA ILE A 39 3.32 0.40 -16.57
C ILE A 39 1.98 0.77 -17.22
N VAL A 40 2.01 1.28 -18.45
CA VAL A 40 0.77 1.59 -19.17
C VAL A 40 0.20 0.29 -19.72
N LEU A 41 -0.98 -0.07 -19.22
CA LEU A 41 -1.73 -1.23 -19.71
C LEU A 41 -2.53 -0.87 -20.94
N ASP A 42 -3.16 0.30 -20.93
CA ASP A 42 -4.06 0.73 -22.00
C ASP A 42 -4.15 2.25 -22.11
N ARG A 43 -4.50 2.72 -23.31
CA ARG A 43 -4.82 4.12 -23.61
C ARG A 43 -6.26 4.16 -24.11
N LEU A 44 -7.15 4.72 -23.30
CA LEU A 44 -8.55 4.85 -23.64
C LEU A 44 -8.74 5.94 -24.69
N GLU A 45 -9.87 5.88 -25.43
CA GLU A 45 -10.18 6.80 -26.53
C GLU A 45 -10.29 8.26 -26.08
N ASP A 46 -10.64 8.50 -24.81
CA ASP A 46 -10.72 9.83 -24.19
C ASP A 46 -9.34 10.41 -23.81
N GLY A 47 -8.26 9.68 -24.06
CA GLY A 47 -6.90 10.06 -23.71
C GLY A 47 -6.49 9.70 -22.27
N SER A 48 -7.37 9.08 -21.48
CA SER A 48 -7.02 8.58 -20.16
C SER A 48 -6.14 7.33 -20.24
N LEU A 49 -5.34 7.10 -19.20
CA LEU A 49 -4.38 6.01 -19.13
C LEU A 49 -4.79 5.00 -18.07
N LYS A 50 -4.88 3.73 -18.44
CA LYS A 50 -4.92 2.64 -17.49
C LYS A 50 -3.49 2.26 -17.12
N VAL A 51 -3.10 2.55 -15.89
CA VAL A 51 -1.72 2.36 -15.40
C VAL A 51 -1.70 1.34 -14.28
N LEU A 52 -0.83 0.35 -14.39
CA LEU A 52 -0.43 -0.53 -13.30
C LEU A 52 0.84 0.03 -12.65
N LEU A 53 0.86 0.14 -11.33
CA LEU A 53 2.07 0.52 -10.60
C LEU A 53 2.73 -0.73 -10.01
N ARG A 54 3.92 -1.04 -10.48
CA ARG A 54 4.75 -2.09 -9.86
C ARG A 54 5.46 -1.48 -8.65
N GLY A 55 5.01 -1.83 -7.45
CA GLY A 55 5.63 -1.40 -6.19
C GLY A 55 7.09 -1.83 -6.12
N ILE A 56 7.97 -0.92 -5.69
CA ILE A 56 9.40 -1.16 -5.53
C ILE A 56 9.92 -0.76 -4.14
N GLY A 57 9.07 -0.19 -3.29
CA GLY A 57 9.44 0.20 -1.93
C GLY A 57 8.49 1.24 -1.36
N LYS A 58 8.88 1.83 -0.23
CA LYS A 58 8.17 2.94 0.43
C LYS A 58 9.12 4.08 0.75
N ALA A 59 8.57 5.28 0.86
CA ALA A 59 9.32 6.49 1.18
C ALA A 59 8.59 7.32 2.23
N ARG A 60 9.39 8.02 3.03
CA ARG A 60 8.96 9.08 3.94
C ARG A 60 9.09 10.42 3.26
N LEU A 61 8.00 11.13 3.06
CA LEU A 61 7.97 12.50 2.56
C LEU A 61 8.54 13.45 3.62
N ILE A 62 9.44 14.35 3.20
CA ILE A 62 10.13 15.30 4.08
C ILE A 62 9.64 16.73 3.83
N GLU A 63 9.80 17.23 2.61
CA GLU A 63 9.50 18.64 2.30
C GLU A 63 8.92 18.77 0.89
N SER A 64 7.88 19.58 0.72
CA SER A 64 7.34 19.94 -0.60
C SER A 64 8.33 20.84 -1.34
N LYS A 65 8.74 20.43 -2.53
CA LYS A 65 9.65 21.20 -3.42
C LYS A 65 8.89 21.93 -4.51
N CYS A 66 7.79 21.36 -5.00
CA CYS A 66 6.97 21.97 -6.04
C CYS A 66 5.57 21.37 -6.01
N ASN A 67 4.55 22.17 -6.34
CA ASN A 67 3.15 21.72 -6.36
C ASN A 67 2.44 21.96 -7.71
N ILE A 68 3.18 22.39 -8.75
CA ILE A 68 2.63 22.66 -10.09
C ILE A 68 3.61 22.14 -11.16
N PRO A 69 3.14 21.37 -12.17
CA PRO A 69 1.76 20.94 -12.41
C PRO A 69 1.33 19.73 -11.55
N TYR A 70 2.23 19.19 -10.73
CA TYR A 70 1.97 18.09 -9.80
C TYR A 70 2.86 18.26 -8.56
N GLN A 71 2.50 17.61 -7.46
CA GLN A 71 3.26 17.64 -6.22
C GLN A 71 4.59 16.88 -6.35
N VAL A 72 5.66 17.48 -5.83
CA VAL A 72 7.02 16.96 -5.79
C VAL A 72 7.55 17.21 -4.39
N TYR A 73 8.07 16.15 -3.77
CA TYR A 73 8.64 16.19 -2.43
C TYR A 73 10.08 15.72 -2.46
N SER A 74 10.92 16.23 -1.54
CA SER A 74 12.09 15.47 -1.09
C SER A 74 11.62 14.35 -0.17
N ALA A 75 12.23 13.18 -0.29
CA ALA A 75 11.82 12.00 0.46
C ALA A 75 13.03 11.13 0.85
N GLU A 76 12.89 10.39 1.94
CA GLU A 76 13.81 9.35 2.36
C GLU A 76 13.23 7.98 1.99
N ILE A 77 14.00 7.16 1.27
CA ILE A 77 13.59 5.79 0.93
C ILE A 77 13.76 4.91 2.16
N GLU A 78 12.69 4.25 2.60
CA GLU A 78 12.83 3.21 3.61
C GLU A 78 13.25 1.92 2.89
N PHE A 79 14.55 1.63 2.92
CA PHE A 79 15.05 0.35 2.45
C PHE A 79 14.48 -0.76 3.33
N VAL A 80 13.83 -1.72 2.69
CA VAL A 80 13.51 -3.00 3.35
C VAL A 80 14.86 -3.67 3.61
N ASN A 81 15.16 -3.95 4.87
CA ASN A 81 16.39 -4.65 5.23
C ASN A 81 16.24 -6.11 4.81
N ASP A 82 16.60 -6.44 3.56
CA ASP A 82 16.56 -7.78 2.97
C ASP A 82 17.38 -8.82 3.76
N ALA A 83 18.21 -8.37 4.72
CA ALA A 83 19.12 -9.20 5.50
C ALA A 83 18.46 -9.93 6.69
N GLN A 84 17.22 -9.60 7.06
CA GLN A 84 16.51 -10.40 8.06
C GLN A 84 15.69 -11.47 7.33
N THR A 85 16.16 -12.71 7.39
CA THR A 85 15.32 -13.87 7.07
C THR A 85 14.11 -13.84 8.00
N LEU A 86 13.00 -13.30 7.52
CA LEU A 86 11.78 -13.20 8.30
C LEU A 86 11.28 -14.60 8.63
N LEU A 87 11.42 -14.96 9.90
CA LEU A 87 10.85 -16.18 10.47
C LEU A 87 9.38 -15.93 10.75
N PHE A 88 8.57 -15.91 9.69
CA PHE A 88 7.13 -15.85 9.83
C PHE A 88 6.60 -17.07 10.56
N ASP A 89 5.52 -16.85 11.33
CA ASP A 89 4.62 -17.93 11.71
C ASP A 89 4.11 -18.61 10.43
N GLN A 90 4.61 -19.83 10.20
CA GLN A 90 4.36 -20.59 8.99
C GLN A 90 2.87 -20.93 8.79
N ILE A 91 2.11 -21.04 9.87
CA ILE A 91 0.68 -21.35 9.81
C ILE A 91 -0.07 -20.11 9.32
N LYS A 92 0.18 -18.95 9.94
CA LYS A 92 -0.43 -17.68 9.53
C LYS A 92 -0.05 -17.31 8.10
N PHE A 93 1.24 -17.42 7.77
CA PHE A 93 1.73 -17.10 6.43
C PHE A 93 1.05 -17.97 5.35
N LYS A 94 0.98 -19.30 5.56
CA LYS A 94 0.32 -20.21 4.61
C LYS A 94 -1.17 -19.88 4.45
N TYR A 95 -1.85 -19.50 5.53
CA TYR A 95 -3.25 -19.07 5.48
C TYR A 95 -3.42 -17.85 4.57
N PHE A 96 -2.66 -16.78 4.79
CA PHE A 96 -2.77 -15.56 3.97
C PHE A 96 -2.31 -15.75 2.53
N LYS A 97 -1.28 -16.57 2.32
CA LYS A 97 -0.90 -17.00 0.97
C LYS A 97 -2.07 -17.68 0.26
N SER A 98 -2.72 -18.66 0.91
CA SER A 98 -3.89 -19.33 0.33
C SER A 98 -5.03 -18.35 0.05
N LEU A 99 -5.27 -17.40 0.96
CA LEU A 99 -6.33 -16.41 0.82
C LEU A 99 -6.10 -15.51 -0.40
N LEU A 100 -4.86 -15.04 -0.61
CA LEU A 100 -4.49 -14.27 -1.79
C LEU A 100 -4.69 -15.07 -3.08
N TYR A 101 -4.28 -16.34 -3.11
CA TYR A 101 -4.45 -17.18 -4.29
C TYR A 101 -5.92 -17.42 -4.62
N ASN A 102 -6.76 -17.68 -3.61
CA ASN A 102 -8.20 -17.80 -3.81
C ASN A 102 -8.81 -16.51 -4.37
N TRP A 103 -8.37 -15.34 -3.87
CA TRP A 103 -8.80 -14.06 -4.43
C TRP A 103 -8.38 -13.88 -5.89
N LEU A 104 -7.15 -14.27 -6.25
CA LEU A 104 -6.68 -14.20 -7.64
C LEU A 104 -7.52 -15.07 -8.58
N GLU A 105 -7.99 -16.23 -8.11
CA GLU A 105 -8.87 -17.10 -8.89
C GLU A 105 -10.19 -16.40 -9.25
N GLU A 106 -10.75 -15.62 -8.33
CA GLU A 106 -12.00 -14.89 -8.53
C GLU A 106 -11.81 -13.57 -9.29
N ALA A 107 -10.72 -12.86 -9.01
CA ALA A 107 -10.48 -11.51 -9.51
C ALA A 107 -9.90 -11.47 -10.93
N ILE A 108 -9.03 -12.42 -11.29
CA ILE A 108 -8.32 -12.43 -12.57
C ILE A 108 -8.82 -13.59 -13.43
N LYS A 109 -9.62 -13.26 -14.45
CA LYS A 109 -10.21 -14.25 -15.36
C LYS A 109 -9.24 -14.73 -16.44
N ASP A 110 -8.31 -13.87 -16.86
CA ASP A 110 -7.32 -14.22 -17.87
C ASP A 110 -6.20 -15.09 -17.25
N PRO A 111 -5.97 -16.32 -17.77
CA PRO A 111 -4.95 -17.19 -17.21
C PRO A 111 -3.52 -16.67 -17.37
N GLY A 112 -3.23 -15.92 -18.44
CA GLY A 112 -1.90 -15.37 -18.71
C GLY A 112 -1.55 -14.23 -17.77
N GLU A 113 -2.48 -13.30 -17.53
CA GLU A 113 -2.35 -12.25 -16.53
C GLU A 113 -2.17 -12.84 -15.13
N LYS A 114 -2.94 -13.90 -14.80
CA LYS A 114 -2.84 -14.58 -13.51
C LYS A 114 -1.47 -15.24 -13.31
N GLU A 115 -0.96 -15.95 -14.32
CA GLU A 115 0.37 -16.56 -14.25
C GLU A 115 1.47 -15.51 -14.07
N GLN A 116 1.43 -14.42 -14.83
CA GLN A 116 2.37 -13.31 -14.69
C GLN A 116 2.29 -12.68 -13.30
N PHE A 117 1.08 -12.53 -12.74
CA PHE A 117 0.90 -12.01 -11.40
C PHE A 117 1.54 -12.95 -10.35
N ILE A 118 1.30 -14.25 -10.44
CA ILE A 118 1.89 -15.25 -9.52
C ILE A 118 3.42 -15.24 -9.61
N LEU A 119 3.99 -15.13 -10.81
CA LEU A 119 5.43 -15.01 -11.01
C LEU A 119 6.02 -13.72 -10.40
N SER A 120 5.20 -12.68 -10.22
CA SER A 120 5.63 -11.44 -9.55
C SER A 120 5.70 -11.57 -8.02
N LEU A 121 5.13 -12.63 -7.43
CA LEU A 121 5.14 -12.89 -5.98
C LEU A 121 6.51 -13.38 -5.50
N ASN A 122 7.50 -12.49 -5.54
CA ASN A 122 8.87 -12.77 -5.16
C ASN A 122 9.06 -12.69 -3.65
N GLY A 123 8.95 -13.84 -2.98
CA GLY A 123 9.23 -13.95 -1.55
C GLY A 123 8.02 -13.68 -0.64
N PRO A 124 8.17 -13.95 0.66
CA PRO A 124 7.07 -13.90 1.61
C PRO A 124 6.58 -12.46 1.87
N ASP A 125 7.46 -11.46 1.86
CA ASP A 125 7.09 -10.05 2.08
C ASP A 125 6.16 -9.52 1.01
N THR A 126 6.50 -9.80 -0.24
CA THR A 126 5.69 -9.45 -1.41
C THR A 126 4.29 -10.05 -1.31
N ILE A 127 4.16 -11.29 -0.84
CA ILE A 127 2.86 -11.94 -0.63
C ILE A 127 2.05 -11.18 0.43
N ILE A 128 2.67 -10.80 1.55
CA ILE A 128 2.00 -10.03 2.60
C ILE A 128 1.59 -8.64 2.09
N ASP A 129 2.43 -7.99 1.28
CA ASP A 129 2.10 -6.69 0.70
C ASP A 129 0.90 -6.75 -0.25
N TYR A 130 0.81 -7.80 -1.06
CA TYR A 130 -0.36 -8.00 -1.92
C TYR A 130 -1.61 -8.40 -1.15
N VAL A 131 -1.47 -9.15 -0.04
CA VAL A 131 -2.58 -9.39 0.89
C VAL A 131 -3.13 -8.06 1.42
N CYS A 132 -2.26 -7.18 1.92
CA CYS A 132 -2.66 -5.85 2.39
C CYS A 132 -3.29 -5.01 1.28
N THR A 133 -2.73 -5.07 0.06
CA THR A 133 -3.19 -4.25 -1.07
C THR A 133 -4.59 -4.66 -1.54
N PHE A 134 -4.85 -5.96 -1.68
CA PHE A 134 -6.05 -6.46 -2.35
C PHE A 134 -7.15 -6.92 -1.40
N LEU A 135 -6.80 -7.48 -0.23
CA LEU A 135 -7.78 -8.10 0.65
C LEU A 135 -8.34 -7.13 1.69
N ILE A 136 -7.53 -6.18 2.15
CA ILE A 136 -8.00 -5.10 3.01
C ILE A 136 -8.82 -4.13 2.15
N LYS A 137 -9.91 -3.62 2.68
CA LYS A 137 -10.82 -2.65 2.04
C LYS A 137 -10.75 -1.33 2.79
N ASP A 138 -10.68 -1.35 4.12
CA ASP A 138 -10.57 -0.15 4.92
C ASP A 138 -9.25 0.60 4.64
N ILE A 139 -9.38 1.86 4.22
CA ILE A 139 -8.26 2.69 3.74
C ILE A 139 -7.32 3.06 4.90
N ALA A 140 -7.87 3.36 6.08
CA ALA A 140 -7.08 3.71 7.26
C ALA A 140 -6.23 2.51 7.71
N THR A 141 -6.82 1.32 7.69
CA THR A 141 -6.12 0.06 7.98
C THR A 141 -5.01 -0.20 6.97
N LYS A 142 -5.23 0.02 5.66
CA LYS A 142 -4.15 -0.09 4.65
C LYS A 142 -2.99 0.83 4.94
N GLN A 143 -3.27 2.10 5.25
CA GLN A 143 -2.23 3.07 5.54
C GLN A 143 -1.42 2.66 6.78
N LEU A 144 -2.10 2.20 7.84
CA LEU A 144 -1.43 1.68 9.04
C LEU A 144 -0.48 0.52 8.68
N LEU A 145 -0.96 -0.47 7.93
CA LEU A 145 -0.16 -1.64 7.54
C LEU A 145 1.06 -1.24 6.68
N LEU A 146 0.94 -0.22 5.83
CA LEU A 146 2.05 0.34 5.04
C LEU A 146 3.12 1.00 5.93
N GLU A 147 2.68 1.69 6.99
CA GLU A 147 3.53 2.42 7.92
C GLU A 147 4.28 1.50 8.90
N MET A 148 3.76 0.30 9.14
CA MET A 148 4.41 -0.70 9.98
C MET A 148 5.78 -1.13 9.41
N LYS A 149 6.76 -1.29 10.31
CA LYS A 149 8.13 -1.68 9.95
C LYS A 149 8.35 -3.19 10.00
N ASP A 150 7.73 -3.87 10.96
CA ASP A 150 7.87 -5.31 11.14
C ASP A 150 6.74 -6.07 10.44
N LYS A 151 7.11 -6.91 9.46
CA LYS A 151 6.15 -7.75 8.74
C LYS A 151 5.50 -8.82 9.61
N ASN A 152 6.13 -9.25 10.71
CA ASN A 152 5.50 -10.16 11.66
C ASN A 152 4.37 -9.48 12.42
N GLU A 153 4.54 -8.21 12.79
CA GLU A 153 3.47 -7.41 13.40
C GLU A 153 2.32 -7.23 12.41
N VAL A 154 2.63 -6.93 11.14
CA VAL A 154 1.64 -6.88 10.05
C VAL A 154 0.87 -8.20 9.96
N LEU A 155 1.58 -9.34 9.93
CA LEU A 155 0.97 -10.67 9.86
C LEU A 155 0.07 -10.97 11.08
N ASN A 156 0.50 -10.53 12.27
CA ASN A 156 -0.29 -10.66 13.48
C ASN A 156 -1.56 -9.82 13.42
N LEU A 157 -1.47 -8.57 12.97
CA LEU A 157 -2.62 -7.70 12.82
C LEU A 157 -3.60 -8.22 11.77
N LEU A 158 -3.10 -8.69 10.62
CA LEU A 158 -3.91 -9.37 9.61
C LEU A 158 -4.68 -10.56 10.20
N SER A 159 -4.07 -11.33 11.12
CA SER A 159 -4.74 -12.46 11.78
C SER A 159 -5.84 -12.06 12.76
N LEU A 160 -5.88 -10.81 13.21
CA LEU A 160 -6.98 -10.25 13.99
C LEU A 160 -8.08 -9.69 13.07
N ILE A 161 -7.68 -9.12 11.94
CA ILE A 161 -8.61 -8.56 10.95
C ILE A 161 -9.39 -9.65 10.23
N PHE A 162 -8.74 -10.74 9.83
CA PHE A 162 -9.39 -11.83 9.10
C PHE A 162 -9.65 -13.03 9.99
N GLU A 163 -10.94 -13.32 10.21
CA GLU A 163 -11.38 -14.54 10.87
C GLU A 163 -11.40 -15.71 9.88
N LYS A 164 -10.98 -16.89 10.33
CA LYS A 164 -10.92 -18.09 9.48
C LYS A 164 -12.29 -18.53 8.94
N GLU A 165 -13.35 -18.21 9.67
CA GLU A 165 -14.72 -18.63 9.37
C GLU A 165 -15.34 -17.78 8.25
N ASN A 166 -14.81 -16.57 8.01
CA ASN A 166 -15.30 -15.68 6.98
C ASN A 166 -14.14 -15.06 6.16
N PRO A 167 -13.49 -15.88 5.29
CA PRO A 167 -12.42 -15.39 4.44
C PRO A 167 -12.95 -14.25 3.56
N PHE A 168 -12.20 -13.14 3.45
CA PHE A 168 -12.54 -11.91 2.72
C PHE A 168 -13.48 -10.90 3.41
N HIS A 169 -13.91 -11.18 4.63
CA HIS A 169 -14.60 -10.19 5.46
C HIS A 169 -13.69 -9.75 6.60
N GLU A 170 -13.46 -8.44 6.66
CA GLU A 170 -12.74 -7.81 7.75
C GLU A 170 -13.60 -7.82 9.02
N ASN A 171 -12.97 -8.11 10.16
CA ASN A 171 -13.60 -7.94 11.46
C ASN A 171 -13.81 -6.44 11.71
N GLN A 172 -15.07 -6.02 11.63
CA GLN A 172 -15.46 -4.62 11.73
C GLN A 172 -15.05 -3.99 13.06
N LEU A 173 -15.13 -4.74 14.18
CA LEU A 173 -14.73 -4.24 15.50
C LEU A 173 -13.25 -3.91 15.55
N VAL A 174 -12.41 -4.74 14.91
CA VAL A 174 -10.96 -4.53 14.84
C VAL A 174 -10.65 -3.33 13.94
N THR A 175 -11.28 -3.22 12.77
CA THR A 175 -11.04 -2.08 11.86
C THR A 175 -11.53 -0.75 12.45
N ASP A 176 -12.65 -0.75 13.19
CA ASP A 176 -13.15 0.45 13.86
C ASP A 176 -12.22 0.86 15.01
N ALA A 177 -11.74 -0.09 15.80
CA ALA A 177 -10.76 0.19 16.86
C ALA A 177 -9.44 0.77 16.29
N ILE A 178 -8.98 0.27 15.14
CA ILE A 178 -7.82 0.81 14.43
C ILE A 178 -8.07 2.26 14.00
N ARG A 179 -9.26 2.54 13.43
CA ARG A 179 -9.64 3.88 13.00
C ARG A 179 -9.66 4.85 14.17
N ASP A 180 -10.27 4.45 15.28
CA ASP A 180 -10.35 5.25 16.49
C ASP A 180 -8.96 5.55 17.05
N PHE A 181 -8.09 4.54 17.15
CA PHE A 181 -6.71 4.71 17.62
C PHE A 181 -5.90 5.66 16.72
N ASN A 182 -6.03 5.53 15.40
CA ASN A 182 -5.36 6.42 14.45
C ASN A 182 -5.87 7.86 14.57
N SER A 183 -7.17 8.05 14.79
CA SER A 183 -7.74 9.38 15.02
C SER A 183 -7.13 10.02 16.27
N MET A 184 -6.95 9.27 17.36
CA MET A 184 -6.35 9.75 18.61
C MET A 184 -4.87 10.11 18.46
N ASN A 185 -4.08 9.29 17.76
CA ASN A 185 -2.64 9.58 17.55
C ASN A 185 -2.39 10.80 16.66
N ASN A 186 -3.27 11.08 15.70
CA ASN A 186 -3.16 12.31 14.90
C ASN A 186 -3.35 13.55 15.79
N PHE A 187 -4.30 13.52 16.74
CA PHE A 187 -4.49 14.62 17.70
C PHE A 187 -3.27 14.88 18.60
N ASP A 188 -2.52 13.84 18.98
CA ASP A 188 -1.36 13.99 19.87
C ASP A 188 -0.10 14.47 19.13
N ASN A 189 0.10 14.06 17.87
CA ASN A 189 1.23 14.56 17.06
C ASN A 189 1.11 16.06 16.74
N ASP A 190 -0.11 16.59 16.63
CA ASP A 190 -0.36 18.01 16.38
C ASP A 190 -0.08 18.91 17.60
N ARG A 191 -0.01 18.33 18.80
CA ARG A 191 0.34 19.05 20.03
C ARG A 191 1.84 19.18 20.27
N VAL A 192 2.64 18.30 19.67
CA VAL A 192 4.10 18.31 19.81
C VAL A 192 4.78 19.15 18.72
N ALA A 193 4.06 19.49 17.65
CA ALA A 193 4.54 20.30 16.53
C ALA A 193 4.26 21.82 16.65
N ASN A 194 3.72 22.30 17.78
CA ASN A 194 3.50 23.71 18.09
C ASN A 194 4.49 24.26 19.12
#